data_AF-A0A2S8FQF7-F1
#
_entry.id   AF-A0A2S8FQF7-F1
#
_cell.length_a   1.000
_cell.length_b   1.000
_cell.length_c   1.000
_cell.angle_alpha   90.00
_cell.angle_beta   90.00
_cell.angle_gamma   90.00
#
_symmetry.space_group_name_H-M   'P 1'
#
loop_
_entity.id
_entity.type
_entity.pdbx_description
1 polymer ?
#
loop_
_entity_poly.entity_id
_entity_poly.type
_entity_poly.pdbx_seq_one_letter_code
_entity_poly.pdbx_strand_id
1 'polypeptide(L)'
;MFRFTLFLALTVTLLAGKSLAAAERPNVVLMLADDLGWNAVGYHGNWVKTPNIDRIASDGIELDRFYVAPMCSPTRAGIMTGRYPIRFGLARAVIPPYCDYGLPVEERTLPEALAEAGYQHRGIFGKWHLGHHQLKWHPNSQGFTHFVGHYNGAIDYFDLTREGVRDWHVDFDPSEEQGYSTDLVANAACAFIREVAKDDAPYFCYIPFNAPHSPFQAKEDALKQVNADAKPNNSQIYRAMIWTLDQAVGQVLDAVEQTGEADNTQVWFLSDNGGVGQFPRNNRPLRGAKLTTFEGGVRVVACVRWPAGWKGGRKIENTMGYIDVMPTILASAGIDPASGQPADRPLDGVSVNALLNGTASDFPERDWYSYHGQPGPQKETIAIKTANWKLIVNGPDIRDGIKPKLHQIFLFSMPGDLLEQNNVADQHPEIVQQLTEKLVAHRKLQPEEGVPPYGTGQKGFEPWKNWDIKLAPQK
;
A
#
# COMPACT_ATOMS: atom_id res chain seq x y z
N MET A 1 -82.94 -13.29 34.15
CA MET A 1 -81.55 -13.77 34.09
C MET A 1 -80.86 -13.13 32.89
N PHE A 2 -79.87 -12.29 33.15
CA PHE A 2 -79.15 -11.45 32.19
C PHE A 2 -78.32 -12.29 31.21
N ARG A 3 -78.39 -11.98 29.91
CA ARG A 3 -77.43 -12.43 28.90
C ARG A 3 -76.53 -11.25 28.53
N PHE A 4 -75.29 -11.28 29.00
CA PHE A 4 -74.22 -10.40 28.57
C PHE A 4 -73.55 -11.00 27.33
N THR A 5 -73.57 -10.28 26.22
CA THR A 5 -72.80 -10.60 25.02
C THR A 5 -71.49 -9.83 25.08
N LEU A 6 -70.38 -10.52 25.32
CA LEU A 6 -69.04 -9.92 25.37
C LEU A 6 -68.42 -10.00 23.97
N PHE A 7 -68.26 -8.85 23.29
CA PHE A 7 -67.47 -8.73 22.07
C PHE A 7 -65.98 -8.67 22.45
N LEU A 8 -65.21 -9.70 22.10
CA LEU A 8 -63.76 -9.70 22.23
C LEU A 8 -63.16 -9.15 20.94
N ALA A 9 -62.71 -7.88 20.96
CA ALA A 9 -61.94 -7.29 19.89
C ALA A 9 -60.50 -7.81 19.96
N LEU A 10 -60.09 -8.60 18.95
CA LEU A 10 -58.73 -9.11 18.82
C LEU A 10 -57.87 -8.05 18.10
N THR A 11 -57.14 -7.24 18.86
CA THR A 11 -56.15 -6.31 18.32
C THR A 11 -54.89 -7.11 17.93
N VAL A 12 -54.71 -7.38 16.64
CA VAL A 12 -53.46 -7.94 16.11
C VAL A 12 -52.47 -6.79 15.97
N THR A 13 -51.59 -6.63 16.96
CA THR A 13 -50.43 -5.75 16.86
C THR A 13 -49.42 -6.40 15.92
N LEU A 14 -49.35 -5.95 14.67
CA LEU A 14 -48.21 -6.25 13.79
C LEU A 14 -46.97 -5.59 14.40
N LEU A 15 -46.21 -6.37 15.19
CA LEU A 15 -44.81 -6.11 15.43
C LEU A 15 -44.11 -6.33 14.08
N ALA A 16 -43.98 -5.26 13.30
CA ALA A 16 -43.02 -5.21 12.21
C ALA A 16 -41.64 -5.46 12.82
N GLY A 17 -41.19 -6.71 12.76
CA GLY A 17 -39.81 -7.04 13.03
C GLY A 17 -38.99 -6.18 12.09
N LYS A 18 -38.24 -5.22 12.65
CA LYS A 18 -37.09 -4.68 11.95
C LYS A 18 -36.24 -5.89 11.62
N SER A 19 -36.25 -6.30 10.36
CA SER A 19 -35.18 -7.12 9.81
C SER A 19 -33.90 -6.50 10.35
N LEU A 20 -33.07 -7.30 11.04
CA LEU A 20 -31.69 -6.90 11.27
C LEU A 20 -31.14 -6.67 9.87
N ALA A 21 -31.08 -5.41 9.44
CA ALA A 21 -30.39 -5.07 8.21
C ALA A 21 -29.00 -5.68 8.37
N ALA A 22 -28.64 -6.56 7.44
CA ALA A 22 -27.25 -7.01 7.35
C ALA A 22 -26.39 -5.74 7.39
N ALA A 23 -25.39 -5.70 8.26
CA ALA A 23 -24.56 -4.51 8.40
C ALA A 23 -24.10 -4.06 7.00
N GLU A 24 -24.44 -2.82 6.63
CA GLU A 24 -24.12 -2.30 5.31
C GLU A 24 -22.61 -2.39 5.09
N ARG A 25 -22.22 -2.99 3.96
CA ARG A 25 -20.80 -3.15 3.63
C ARG A 25 -20.16 -1.77 3.54
N PRO A 26 -18.98 -1.57 4.13
CA PRO A 26 -18.35 -0.25 4.15
C PRO A 26 -17.79 0.12 2.76
N ASN A 27 -17.84 1.40 2.44
CA ASN A 27 -16.99 1.95 1.39
C ASN A 27 -15.53 1.82 1.78
N VAL A 28 -14.62 1.78 0.81
CA VAL A 28 -13.19 1.66 1.06
C VAL A 28 -12.42 2.70 0.26
N VAL A 29 -11.71 3.57 0.95
CA VAL A 29 -10.75 4.53 0.39
C VAL A 29 -9.35 4.15 0.87
N LEU A 30 -8.51 3.69 -0.06
CA LEU A 30 -7.13 3.29 0.22
C LEU A 30 -6.16 4.25 -0.44
N MET A 31 -5.55 5.14 0.34
CA MET A 31 -4.52 6.07 -0.10
C MET A 31 -3.13 5.50 0.14
N LEU A 32 -2.26 5.60 -0.86
CA LEU A 32 -0.89 5.09 -0.80
C LEU A 32 0.09 6.16 -1.27
N ALA A 33 0.97 6.62 -0.38
CA ALA A 33 2.06 7.54 -0.66
C ALA A 33 3.31 6.80 -1.16
N ASP A 34 4.12 7.47 -1.98
CA ASP A 34 5.29 6.89 -2.66
C ASP A 34 6.58 7.53 -2.12
N ASP A 35 7.38 6.75 -1.40
CA ASP A 35 8.59 7.19 -0.69
C ASP A 35 8.35 8.16 0.50
N LEU A 36 7.23 8.05 1.22
CA LEU A 36 6.99 8.85 2.42
C LEU A 36 7.71 8.24 3.64
N GLY A 37 8.74 8.93 4.12
CA GLY A 37 9.53 8.45 5.26
C GLY A 37 8.75 8.40 6.57
N TRP A 38 9.14 7.47 7.47
CA TRP A 38 8.50 7.26 8.78
C TRP A 38 8.26 8.57 9.54
N ASN A 39 9.28 9.41 9.65
CA ASN A 39 9.30 10.66 10.40
C ASN A 39 8.91 11.89 9.55
N ALA A 40 8.24 11.68 8.41
CA ALA A 40 7.80 12.73 7.50
C ALA A 40 6.38 13.25 7.79
N VAL A 41 5.70 12.68 8.79
CA VAL A 41 4.34 13.06 9.24
C VAL A 41 4.36 13.62 10.66
N GLY A 42 3.38 14.47 10.96
CA GLY A 42 3.29 15.24 12.21
C GLY A 42 3.13 14.37 13.46
N TYR A 43 2.43 13.25 13.36
CA TYR A 43 2.25 12.33 14.48
C TYR A 43 3.50 11.49 14.84
N HIS A 44 4.53 11.45 13.98
CA HIS A 44 5.84 10.85 14.30
C HIS A 44 6.93 11.89 14.60
N GLY A 45 6.86 13.07 13.99
CA GLY A 45 7.87 14.10 14.15
C GLY A 45 7.44 15.47 13.65
N ASN A 46 8.33 16.44 13.69
CA ASN A 46 8.01 17.85 13.42
C ASN A 46 8.67 18.39 12.14
N TRP A 47 9.07 17.52 11.22
CA TRP A 47 9.81 17.95 10.03
C TRP A 47 8.93 18.60 8.97
N VAL A 48 7.72 18.08 8.77
CA VAL A 48 6.66 18.62 7.92
C VAL A 48 5.36 18.58 8.73
N LYS A 49 4.49 19.58 8.52
CA LYS A 49 3.15 19.57 9.10
C LYS A 49 2.23 18.81 8.15
N THR A 50 1.46 17.86 8.67
CA THR A 50 0.53 17.03 7.89
C THR A 50 -0.82 16.92 8.61
N PRO A 51 -1.53 18.03 8.83
CA PRO A 51 -2.74 18.05 9.66
C PRO A 51 -3.84 17.09 9.19
N ASN A 52 -3.94 16.80 7.89
CA ASN A 52 -4.99 15.91 7.38
C ASN A 52 -4.63 14.44 7.56
N ILE A 53 -3.37 14.07 7.33
CA ILE A 53 -2.87 12.72 7.63
C ILE A 53 -2.89 12.47 9.14
N ASP A 54 -2.48 13.47 9.94
CA ASP A 54 -2.50 13.41 11.39
C ASP A 54 -3.93 13.22 11.92
N ARG A 55 -4.94 13.81 11.27
CA ARG A 55 -6.36 13.62 11.59
C ARG A 55 -6.82 12.17 11.41
N ILE A 56 -6.35 11.46 10.38
CA ILE A 56 -6.65 10.03 10.20
C ILE A 56 -6.09 9.22 11.38
N ALA A 57 -4.87 9.54 11.83
CA ALA A 57 -4.24 8.85 12.96
C ALA A 57 -4.91 9.20 14.30
N SER A 58 -5.25 10.47 14.55
CA SER A 58 -5.86 10.92 15.81
C SER A 58 -7.28 10.41 16.01
N ASP A 59 -8.09 10.48 14.95
CA ASP A 59 -9.50 10.08 14.99
C ASP A 59 -9.66 8.57 14.79
N GLY A 60 -8.67 7.95 14.14
CA GLY A 60 -8.58 6.54 13.84
C GLY A 60 -7.50 5.84 14.64
N ILE A 61 -6.69 5.05 13.96
CA ILE A 61 -5.70 4.16 14.55
C ILE A 61 -4.35 4.38 13.87
N GLU A 62 -3.31 4.65 14.65
CA GLU A 62 -1.93 4.60 14.21
C GLU A 62 -1.44 3.14 14.18
N LEU A 63 -0.90 2.70 13.05
CA LEU A 63 -0.32 1.36 12.89
C LEU A 63 1.22 1.46 12.98
N ASP A 64 1.71 1.57 14.22
CA ASP A 64 3.13 1.84 14.54
C ASP A 64 4.09 0.72 14.09
N ARG A 65 3.60 -0.50 13.83
CA ARG A 65 4.43 -1.60 13.31
C ARG A 65 3.83 -2.19 12.03
N PHE A 66 3.48 -1.30 11.10
CA PHE A 66 3.07 -1.64 9.73
C PHE A 66 4.26 -1.76 8.79
N TYR A 67 4.37 -2.91 8.14
CA TYR A 67 5.49 -3.27 7.29
C TYR A 67 5.12 -3.45 5.82
N VAL A 68 6.04 -3.11 4.94
CA VAL A 68 5.92 -3.16 3.48
C VAL A 68 7.17 -3.78 2.85
N ALA A 69 7.16 -4.01 1.55
CA ALA A 69 8.39 -4.30 0.83
C ALA A 69 9.26 -3.02 0.77
N PRO A 70 10.59 -3.12 0.64
CA PRO A 70 11.47 -1.95 0.63
C PRO A 70 11.43 -1.14 -0.68
N MET A 71 10.41 -1.33 -1.51
CA MET A 71 10.20 -0.68 -2.81
C MET A 71 8.77 -0.82 -3.35
N CYS A 72 8.45 0.01 -4.35
CA CYS A 72 7.10 0.26 -4.86
C CYS A 72 6.34 -0.98 -5.40
N SER A 73 6.74 -1.57 -6.54
CA SER A 73 5.93 -2.62 -7.21
C SER A 73 5.64 -3.82 -6.33
N PRO A 74 6.60 -4.36 -5.56
CA PRO A 74 6.32 -5.48 -4.65
C PRO A 74 5.25 -5.12 -3.59
N THR A 75 5.33 -3.95 -2.95
CA THR A 75 4.30 -3.55 -1.98
C THR A 75 2.93 -3.43 -2.65
N ARG A 76 2.85 -2.77 -3.81
CA ARG A 76 1.60 -2.60 -4.56
C ARG A 76 0.99 -3.96 -4.94
N ALA A 77 1.82 -4.89 -5.40
CA ALA A 77 1.40 -6.24 -5.75
C ALA A 77 0.85 -7.01 -4.55
N GLY A 78 1.49 -6.92 -3.38
CA GLY A 78 0.99 -7.62 -2.20
C GLY A 78 -0.23 -6.97 -1.55
N ILE A 79 -0.43 -5.65 -1.68
CA ILE A 79 -1.71 -5.02 -1.31
C ILE A 79 -2.84 -5.58 -2.19
N MET A 80 -2.60 -5.67 -3.50
CA MET A 80 -3.60 -6.17 -4.45
C MET A 80 -3.88 -7.66 -4.25
N THR A 81 -2.92 -8.48 -3.83
CA THR A 81 -3.07 -9.96 -3.82
C THR A 81 -3.18 -10.57 -2.42
N GLY A 82 -2.81 -9.83 -1.37
CA GLY A 82 -2.67 -10.37 -0.02
C GLY A 82 -1.59 -11.45 0.12
N ARG A 83 -0.65 -11.51 -0.84
CA ARG A 83 0.40 -12.51 -0.94
C ARG A 83 1.77 -11.87 -1.07
N TYR A 84 2.81 -12.56 -0.58
CA TYR A 84 4.17 -12.12 -0.76
C TYR A 84 4.53 -12.16 -2.25
N PRO A 85 4.98 -11.04 -2.85
CA PRO A 85 5.30 -10.95 -4.27
C PRO A 85 6.41 -11.89 -4.73
N ILE A 86 7.18 -12.44 -3.79
CA ILE A 86 8.24 -13.38 -4.10
C ILE A 86 7.65 -14.66 -4.72
N ARG A 87 6.44 -15.07 -4.32
CA ARG A 87 5.79 -16.30 -4.79
C ARG A 87 5.48 -16.31 -6.29
N PHE A 88 5.36 -15.12 -6.87
CA PHE A 88 4.93 -14.94 -8.26
C PHE A 88 5.86 -13.99 -9.03
N GLY A 89 7.14 -13.92 -8.62
CA GLY A 89 8.19 -13.29 -9.43
C GLY A 89 8.29 -11.77 -9.37
N LEU A 90 7.53 -11.09 -8.51
CA LEU A 90 7.41 -9.63 -8.44
C LEU A 90 8.03 -9.03 -7.17
N ALA A 91 9.09 -9.64 -6.63
CA ALA A 91 9.79 -9.16 -5.42
C ALA A 91 11.25 -8.71 -5.64
N ARG A 92 11.88 -9.12 -6.76
CA ARG A 92 13.31 -8.83 -6.98
C ARG A 92 13.56 -7.34 -7.21
N ALA A 93 12.82 -6.76 -8.13
CA ALA A 93 12.93 -5.39 -8.56
C ALA A 93 11.52 -4.81 -8.77
N VAL A 94 11.45 -3.49 -8.94
CA VAL A 94 10.27 -2.85 -9.53
C VAL A 94 10.17 -3.19 -11.02
N ILE A 95 9.01 -2.94 -11.64
CA ILE A 95 8.83 -3.09 -13.09
C ILE A 95 9.31 -1.81 -13.79
N PRO A 96 10.50 -1.77 -14.41
CA PRO A 96 10.96 -0.58 -15.10
C PRO A 96 10.23 -0.38 -16.45
N PRO A 97 10.35 0.81 -17.06
CA PRO A 97 9.63 1.13 -18.30
C PRO A 97 9.83 0.15 -19.46
N TYR A 98 10.99 -0.49 -19.52
CA TYR A 98 11.42 -1.44 -20.57
C TYR A 98 11.16 -2.92 -20.24
N CYS A 99 10.53 -3.22 -19.11
CA CYS A 99 10.23 -4.59 -18.71
C CYS A 99 8.84 -5.01 -19.19
N ASP A 100 8.79 -6.02 -20.07
CA ASP A 100 7.57 -6.72 -20.48
C ASP A 100 7.19 -7.75 -19.41
N TYR A 101 6.75 -7.25 -18.26
CA TYR A 101 6.27 -8.04 -17.13
C TYR A 101 5.17 -7.26 -16.39
N GLY A 102 4.29 -7.96 -15.70
CA GLY A 102 3.22 -7.37 -14.90
C GLY A 102 2.72 -8.32 -13.84
N LEU A 103 1.72 -7.88 -13.06
CA LEU A 103 1.04 -8.72 -12.10
C LEU A 103 0.45 -9.94 -12.82
N PRO A 104 0.83 -11.18 -12.44
CA PRO A 104 0.31 -12.37 -13.10
C PRO A 104 -1.21 -12.44 -13.00
N VAL A 105 -1.88 -12.73 -14.11
CA VAL A 105 -3.36 -12.73 -14.22
C VAL A 105 -4.00 -13.92 -13.50
N GLU A 106 -3.19 -14.87 -13.06
CA GLU A 106 -3.58 -16.02 -12.27
C GLU A 106 -3.70 -15.69 -10.76
N GLU A 107 -3.19 -14.53 -10.33
CA GLU A 107 -3.41 -14.02 -8.98
C GLU A 107 -4.78 -13.35 -8.89
N ARG A 108 -5.56 -13.67 -7.85
CA ARG A 108 -6.82 -12.97 -7.58
C ARG A 108 -6.52 -11.64 -6.88
N THR A 109 -6.96 -10.55 -7.48
CA THR A 109 -6.75 -9.21 -6.94
C THR A 109 -7.89 -8.78 -6.01
N LEU A 110 -7.61 -7.83 -5.12
CA LEU A 110 -8.55 -7.19 -4.21
C LEU A 110 -9.78 -6.61 -4.96
N PRO A 111 -9.63 -5.81 -6.03
CA PRO A 111 -10.80 -5.33 -6.77
C PRO A 111 -11.63 -6.46 -7.41
N GLU A 112 -11.02 -7.54 -7.91
CA GLU A 112 -11.78 -8.70 -8.40
C GLU A 112 -12.58 -9.38 -7.27
N ALA A 113 -11.93 -9.59 -6.13
CA ALA A 113 -12.58 -10.17 -4.95
C ALA A 113 -13.74 -9.29 -4.43
N LEU A 114 -13.59 -7.97 -4.48
CA LEU A 114 -14.65 -7.03 -4.09
C LEU A 114 -15.79 -6.98 -5.12
N ALA A 115 -15.51 -7.17 -6.41
CA ALA A 115 -16.54 -7.24 -7.44
C ALA A 115 -17.54 -8.37 -7.15
N GLU A 116 -17.05 -9.54 -6.73
CA GLU A 116 -17.87 -10.69 -6.32
C GLU A 116 -18.79 -10.38 -5.13
N ALA A 117 -18.44 -9.38 -4.31
CA ALA A 117 -19.20 -8.95 -3.14
C ALA A 117 -20.13 -7.76 -3.39
N GLY A 118 -20.30 -7.37 -4.65
CA GLY A 118 -21.23 -6.31 -5.05
C GLY A 118 -20.65 -4.90 -4.99
N TYR A 119 -19.33 -4.75 -4.85
CA TYR A 119 -18.67 -3.44 -5.04
C TYR A 119 -18.68 -3.12 -6.53
N GLN A 120 -19.74 -2.51 -7.04
CA GLN A 120 -19.89 -2.26 -8.48
C GLN A 120 -18.88 -1.24 -9.01
N HIS A 121 -18.51 -0.28 -8.16
CA HIS A 121 -17.60 0.82 -8.50
C HIS A 121 -16.24 0.61 -7.85
N ARG A 122 -15.19 0.41 -8.67
CA ARG A 122 -13.83 0.12 -8.20
C ARG A 122 -12.85 0.99 -8.99
N GLY A 123 -12.49 2.14 -8.45
CA GLY A 123 -11.63 3.13 -9.10
C GLY A 123 -10.19 3.08 -8.62
N ILE A 124 -9.24 3.33 -9.52
CA ILE A 124 -7.83 3.58 -9.20
C ILE A 124 -7.38 4.94 -9.74
N PHE A 125 -6.73 5.74 -8.90
CA PHE A 125 -6.33 7.11 -9.22
C PHE A 125 -4.84 7.32 -8.90
N GLY A 126 -4.00 7.39 -9.93
CA GLY A 126 -2.55 7.65 -9.83
C GLY A 126 -1.66 6.54 -10.37
N LYS A 127 -0.63 6.17 -9.61
CA LYS A 127 0.45 5.26 -10.02
C LYS A 127 0.03 3.80 -10.01
N TRP A 128 0.06 3.14 -11.17
CA TRP A 128 -0.18 1.70 -11.26
C TRP A 128 1.06 0.86 -10.89
N HIS A 129 2.09 0.87 -11.73
CA HIS A 129 3.39 0.22 -11.52
C HIS A 129 3.36 -1.31 -11.33
N LEU A 130 2.34 -1.96 -11.90
CA LEU A 130 2.13 -3.42 -11.90
C LEU A 130 2.04 -4.03 -13.31
N GLY A 131 2.64 -3.36 -14.30
CA GLY A 131 2.76 -3.83 -15.68
C GLY A 131 1.98 -2.96 -16.68
N HIS A 132 2.56 -2.77 -17.86
CA HIS A 132 2.08 -1.79 -18.85
C HIS A 132 2.40 -2.11 -20.31
N HIS A 133 3.06 -3.24 -20.59
CA HIS A 133 3.36 -3.68 -21.96
C HIS A 133 2.23 -4.49 -22.60
N GLN A 134 1.26 -4.99 -21.81
CA GLN A 134 0.18 -5.85 -22.32
C GLN A 134 -1.15 -5.47 -21.67
N LEU A 135 -2.23 -5.48 -22.47
CA LEU A 135 -3.58 -5.13 -22.01
C LEU A 135 -4.03 -5.94 -20.79
N LYS A 136 -3.58 -7.19 -20.66
CA LYS A 136 -3.91 -8.06 -19.52
C LYS A 136 -3.40 -7.54 -18.17
N TRP A 137 -2.40 -6.67 -18.17
CA TRP A 137 -1.84 -6.04 -16.95
C TRP A 137 -2.38 -4.63 -16.70
N HIS A 138 -3.22 -4.11 -17.59
CA HIS A 138 -3.88 -2.82 -17.40
C HIS A 138 -4.73 -2.84 -16.11
N PRO A 139 -4.85 -1.73 -15.35
CA PRO A 139 -5.66 -1.69 -14.12
C PRO A 139 -7.10 -2.21 -14.33
N ASN A 140 -7.77 -1.79 -15.41
CA ASN A 140 -9.14 -2.24 -15.70
C ASN A 140 -9.24 -3.71 -16.13
N SER A 141 -8.12 -4.35 -16.48
CA SER A 141 -8.03 -5.80 -16.70
C SER A 141 -7.70 -6.57 -15.43
N GLN A 142 -7.49 -5.87 -14.32
CA GLN A 142 -7.09 -6.38 -13.00
C GLN A 142 -8.15 -5.99 -11.97
N GLY A 143 -9.43 -6.04 -12.38
CA GLY A 143 -10.60 -5.85 -11.51
C GLY A 143 -11.15 -4.43 -11.38
N PHE A 144 -10.38 -3.39 -11.67
CA PHE A 144 -10.87 -2.01 -11.58
C PHE A 144 -11.88 -1.69 -12.70
N THR A 145 -12.83 -0.81 -12.41
CA THR A 145 -13.83 -0.31 -13.39
C THR A 145 -13.46 1.03 -13.98
N HIS A 146 -12.60 1.80 -13.29
CA HIS A 146 -12.17 3.10 -13.74
C HIS A 146 -10.73 3.38 -13.33
N PHE A 147 -9.97 3.99 -14.24
CA PHE A 147 -8.58 4.39 -14.00
C PHE A 147 -8.33 5.82 -14.47
N VAL A 148 -7.66 6.61 -13.63
CA VAL A 148 -7.02 7.86 -14.06
C VAL A 148 -5.64 7.92 -13.47
N GLY A 149 -4.60 8.08 -14.29
CA GLY A 149 -3.24 8.18 -13.77
C GLY A 149 -2.19 7.71 -14.75
N HIS A 150 -1.14 7.06 -14.23
CA HIS A 150 0.04 6.71 -15.01
C HIS A 150 0.51 5.28 -14.72
N TYR A 151 1.14 4.66 -15.70
CA TYR A 151 1.54 3.27 -15.60
C TYR A 151 2.89 3.07 -14.92
N ASN A 152 3.86 3.91 -15.24
CA ASN A 152 5.25 3.70 -14.87
C ASN A 152 5.56 4.03 -13.40
N GLY A 153 6.77 3.64 -12.97
CA GLY A 153 7.24 3.82 -11.61
C GLY A 153 7.45 5.27 -11.15
N ALA A 154 7.51 6.24 -12.04
CA ALA A 154 7.57 7.67 -11.75
C ALA A 154 7.33 8.47 -13.03
N ILE A 155 6.82 9.70 -12.89
CA ILE A 155 6.60 10.69 -13.94
C ILE A 155 7.09 12.06 -13.48
N ASP A 156 7.34 12.97 -14.42
CA ASP A 156 7.40 14.41 -14.14
C ASP A 156 6.08 14.89 -13.53
N TYR A 157 6.11 15.74 -12.52
CA TYR A 157 4.91 16.16 -11.80
C TYR A 157 4.03 17.15 -12.56
N PHE A 158 4.59 17.90 -13.52
CA PHE A 158 3.87 18.92 -14.28
C PHE A 158 3.63 18.48 -15.71
N ASP A 159 4.65 17.96 -16.38
CA ASP A 159 4.56 17.53 -17.77
C ASP A 159 3.93 16.12 -17.89
N LEU A 160 3.90 15.37 -16.78
CA LEU A 160 3.38 14.01 -16.69
C LEU A 160 4.10 13.05 -17.63
N THR A 161 5.42 13.22 -17.78
CA THR A 161 6.24 12.44 -18.72
C THR A 161 7.13 11.42 -18.03
N ARG A 162 7.39 10.32 -18.73
CA ARG A 162 8.42 9.33 -18.40
C ARG A 162 9.15 8.91 -19.68
N GLU A 163 10.49 8.85 -19.61
CA GLU A 163 11.36 8.64 -20.78
C GLU A 163 11.09 9.67 -21.90
N GLY A 164 10.75 10.91 -21.54
CA GLY A 164 10.44 11.99 -22.49
C GLY A 164 9.09 11.88 -23.18
N VAL A 165 8.26 10.89 -22.83
CA VAL A 165 6.92 10.67 -23.39
C VAL A 165 5.87 10.75 -22.29
N ARG A 166 4.73 11.35 -22.58
CA ARG A 166 3.62 11.54 -21.64
C ARG A 166 3.01 10.20 -21.21
N ASP A 167 2.94 9.95 -19.91
CA ASP A 167 2.34 8.78 -19.27
C ASP A 167 1.19 9.27 -18.38
N TRP A 168 0.06 9.58 -19.01
CA TRP A 168 -1.16 9.99 -18.32
C TRP A 168 -2.38 9.51 -19.09
N HIS A 169 -3.30 8.84 -18.40
CA HIS A 169 -4.36 8.07 -19.03
C HIS A 169 -5.68 8.24 -18.27
N VAL A 170 -6.78 8.14 -19.02
CA VAL A 170 -8.13 7.91 -18.50
C VAL A 170 -8.58 6.59 -19.12
N ASP A 171 -8.81 5.61 -18.26
CA ASP A 171 -9.02 4.21 -18.64
C ASP A 171 -7.94 3.75 -19.64
N PHE A 172 -8.35 3.22 -20.79
CA PHE A 172 -7.41 2.70 -21.80
C PHE A 172 -6.81 3.78 -22.71
N ASP A 173 -7.20 5.05 -22.55
CA ASP A 173 -6.89 6.12 -23.49
C ASP A 173 -5.88 7.11 -22.90
N PRO A 174 -4.86 7.54 -23.66
CA PRO A 174 -4.03 8.68 -23.27
C PRO A 174 -4.86 9.95 -23.06
N SER A 175 -4.51 10.73 -22.05
CA SER A 175 -5.19 11.98 -21.70
C SER A 175 -4.25 13.19 -21.80
N GLU A 176 -4.75 14.29 -22.36
CA GLU A 176 -4.04 15.57 -22.49
C GLU A 176 -4.21 16.50 -21.28
N GLU A 177 -4.87 16.04 -20.21
CA GLU A 177 -5.16 16.83 -19.01
C GLU A 177 -3.90 17.40 -18.34
N GLN A 178 -3.84 18.72 -18.17
CA GLN A 178 -2.67 19.39 -17.60
C GLN A 178 -2.85 19.67 -16.12
N GLY A 179 -1.77 19.62 -15.35
CA GLY A 179 -1.79 19.99 -13.94
C GLY A 179 -0.68 19.31 -13.15
N TYR A 180 -0.58 19.67 -11.88
CA TYR A 180 0.32 18.99 -10.95
C TYR A 180 -0.25 17.61 -10.60
N SER A 181 0.48 16.54 -10.87
CA SER A 181 0.00 15.15 -10.75
C SER A 181 -0.73 14.84 -9.44
N THR A 182 -0.23 15.33 -8.29
CA THR A 182 -0.89 15.12 -6.99
C THR A 182 -2.28 15.74 -6.91
N ASP A 183 -2.47 16.92 -7.49
CA ASP A 183 -3.78 17.59 -7.53
C ASP A 183 -4.72 16.85 -8.50
N LEU A 184 -4.21 16.41 -9.66
CA LEU A 184 -4.99 15.66 -10.65
C LEU A 184 -5.51 14.34 -10.07
N VAL A 185 -4.64 13.59 -9.37
CA VAL A 185 -5.02 12.35 -8.69
C VAL A 185 -6.12 12.61 -7.65
N ALA A 186 -5.95 13.62 -6.80
CA ALA A 186 -6.93 13.94 -5.77
C ALA A 186 -8.28 14.36 -6.36
N ASN A 187 -8.25 15.21 -7.39
CA ASN A 187 -9.45 15.68 -8.07
C ASN A 187 -10.22 14.52 -8.73
N ALA A 188 -9.53 13.63 -9.44
CA ALA A 188 -10.15 12.47 -10.08
C ALA A 188 -10.79 11.52 -9.04
N ALA A 189 -10.08 11.23 -7.94
CA ALA A 189 -10.62 10.41 -6.85
C ALA A 189 -11.85 11.06 -6.18
N CYS A 190 -11.79 12.37 -5.89
CA CYS A 190 -12.93 13.09 -5.31
C CYS A 190 -14.14 13.12 -6.26
N ALA A 191 -13.92 13.27 -7.57
CA ALA A 191 -14.98 13.22 -8.57
C ALA A 191 -15.63 11.84 -8.61
N PHE A 192 -14.83 10.77 -8.60
CA PHE A 192 -15.31 9.40 -8.52
C PHE A 192 -16.16 9.17 -7.26
N ILE A 193 -15.65 9.49 -6.08
CA ILE A 193 -16.36 9.32 -4.80
C ILE A 193 -17.73 10.01 -4.82
N ARG A 194 -17.78 11.28 -5.23
CA ARG A 194 -19.04 12.04 -5.28
C ARG A 194 -20.04 11.49 -6.30
N GLU A 195 -19.56 10.90 -7.38
CA GLU A 195 -20.43 10.30 -8.39
C GLU A 195 -21.02 8.98 -7.91
N VAL A 196 -20.16 8.09 -7.39
CA VAL A 196 -20.57 6.73 -7.02
C VAL A 196 -21.35 6.67 -5.71
N ALA A 197 -21.19 7.65 -4.82
CA ALA A 197 -22.00 7.79 -3.60
C ALA A 197 -23.50 8.07 -3.86
N LYS A 198 -23.90 8.27 -5.13
CA LYS A 198 -25.31 8.36 -5.53
C LYS A 198 -25.96 6.98 -5.72
N ASP A 199 -25.15 5.93 -5.76
CA ASP A 199 -25.57 4.53 -5.85
C ASP A 199 -25.61 3.91 -4.44
N ASP A 200 -26.48 2.93 -4.22
CA ASP A 200 -26.56 2.18 -2.95
C ASP A 200 -25.43 1.13 -2.84
N ALA A 201 -24.75 0.80 -3.95
CA ALA A 201 -23.65 -0.15 -3.96
C ALA A 201 -22.38 0.44 -3.31
N PRO A 202 -21.67 -0.32 -2.45
CA PRO A 202 -20.42 0.16 -1.88
C PRO A 202 -19.34 0.31 -2.95
N TYR A 203 -18.38 1.21 -2.74
CA TYR A 203 -17.28 1.44 -3.66
C TYR A 203 -15.90 1.15 -3.06
N PHE A 204 -14.95 0.86 -3.96
CA PHE A 204 -13.53 0.80 -3.66
C PHE A 204 -12.80 1.89 -4.44
N CYS A 205 -12.12 2.79 -3.74
CA CYS A 205 -11.33 3.86 -4.31
C CYS A 205 -9.87 3.70 -3.86
N TYR A 206 -9.01 3.26 -4.76
CA TYR A 206 -7.57 3.14 -4.52
C TYR A 206 -6.85 4.36 -5.09
N ILE A 207 -6.09 5.08 -4.25
CA ILE A 207 -5.47 6.36 -4.59
C ILE A 207 -3.95 6.26 -4.38
N PRO A 208 -3.22 5.58 -5.27
CA PRO A 208 -1.78 5.52 -5.25
C PRO A 208 -1.15 6.82 -5.78
N PHE A 209 -0.90 7.78 -4.89
CA PHE A 209 -0.13 8.97 -5.25
C PHE A 209 1.30 8.58 -5.69
N ASN A 210 1.87 9.33 -6.63
CA ASN A 210 3.31 9.32 -6.90
C ASN A 210 4.09 10.24 -5.95
N ALA A 211 3.42 11.09 -5.16
CA ALA A 211 4.06 11.93 -4.17
C ALA A 211 4.47 11.15 -2.90
N PRO A 212 5.61 11.49 -2.26
CA PRO A 212 6.63 12.47 -2.67
C PRO A 212 7.84 11.90 -3.46
N HIS A 213 7.65 10.87 -4.30
CA HIS A 213 8.74 10.24 -5.08
C HIS A 213 9.44 11.23 -6.03
N SER A 214 10.69 10.95 -6.39
CA SER A 214 11.42 11.74 -7.39
C SER A 214 10.79 11.67 -8.80
N PRO A 215 11.02 12.66 -9.69
CA PRO A 215 11.81 13.88 -9.52
C PRO A 215 11.23 14.83 -8.45
N PHE A 216 12.09 15.53 -7.72
CA PHE A 216 11.64 16.43 -6.67
C PHE A 216 11.17 17.74 -7.29
N GLN A 217 9.85 17.90 -7.40
CA GLN A 217 9.18 19.02 -8.04
C GLN A 217 7.95 19.41 -7.21
N ALA A 218 7.85 20.69 -6.86
CA ALA A 218 6.77 21.20 -6.02
C ALA A 218 6.19 22.49 -6.60
N LYS A 219 4.93 22.75 -6.26
CA LYS A 219 4.25 24.00 -6.59
C LYS A 219 4.81 25.16 -5.76
N GLU A 220 4.75 26.36 -6.32
CA GLU A 220 5.30 27.59 -5.73
C GLU A 220 4.63 27.95 -4.38
N ASP A 221 3.32 27.76 -4.27
CA ASP A 221 2.55 27.98 -3.04
C ASP A 221 2.96 27.01 -1.92
N ALA A 222 3.19 25.75 -2.25
CA ALA A 222 3.68 24.75 -1.30
C ALA A 222 5.12 25.03 -0.85
N LEU A 223 5.98 25.53 -1.74
CA LEU A 223 7.33 25.97 -1.39
C LEU A 223 7.30 27.14 -0.39
N LYS A 224 6.41 28.11 -0.60
CA LYS A 224 6.19 29.22 0.34
C LYS A 224 5.71 28.71 1.70
N GLN A 225 4.79 27.76 1.72
CA GLN A 225 4.25 27.20 2.95
C GLN A 225 5.31 26.54 3.84
N VAL A 226 6.32 25.90 3.25
CA VAL A 226 7.40 25.26 4.01
C VAL A 226 8.57 26.22 4.31
N ASN A 227 8.39 27.52 4.03
CA ASN A 227 9.39 28.57 4.11
C ASN A 227 10.67 28.20 3.34
N ALA A 228 10.49 27.77 2.08
CA ALA A 228 11.62 27.44 1.22
C ALA A 228 12.40 28.69 0.81
N ASP A 229 13.70 28.52 0.60
CA ASP A 229 14.56 29.58 0.05
C ASP A 229 14.19 29.88 -1.41
N ALA A 230 14.59 31.04 -1.93
CA ALA A 230 14.36 31.42 -3.33
C ALA A 230 14.94 30.42 -4.36
N LYS A 231 15.95 29.64 -3.96
CA LYS A 231 16.48 28.50 -4.71
C LYS A 231 16.43 27.27 -3.79
N PRO A 232 15.29 26.57 -3.73
CA PRO A 232 15.10 25.51 -2.77
C PRO A 232 15.94 24.29 -3.12
N ASN A 233 16.55 23.67 -2.11
CA ASN A 233 17.20 22.37 -2.29
C ASN A 233 16.16 21.23 -2.32
N ASN A 234 16.57 20.03 -2.74
CA ASN A 234 15.66 18.87 -2.82
C ASN A 234 14.97 18.54 -1.50
N SER A 235 15.58 18.82 -0.35
CA SER A 235 14.93 18.58 0.94
C SER A 235 13.77 19.56 1.17
N GLN A 236 13.91 20.84 0.79
CA GLN A 236 12.81 21.80 0.87
C GLN A 236 11.71 21.47 -0.13
N ILE A 237 12.07 21.07 -1.35
CA ILE A 237 11.12 20.63 -2.37
C ILE A 237 10.34 19.40 -1.89
N TYR A 238 11.03 18.38 -1.36
CA TYR A 238 10.41 17.17 -0.82
C TYR A 238 9.42 17.49 0.31
N ARG A 239 9.75 18.42 1.22
CA ARG A 239 8.81 18.89 2.26
C ARG A 239 7.58 19.58 1.67
N ALA A 240 7.74 20.37 0.61
CA ALA A 240 6.62 21.00 -0.10
C ALA A 240 5.74 19.99 -0.86
N MET A 241 6.34 18.92 -1.39
CA MET A 241 5.59 17.80 -1.98
C MET A 241 4.75 17.07 -0.92
N ILE A 242 5.32 16.82 0.27
CA ILE A 242 4.59 16.22 1.39
C ILE A 242 3.44 17.13 1.84
N TRP A 243 3.67 18.45 1.93
CA TRP A 243 2.59 19.40 2.21
C TRP A 243 1.46 19.29 1.18
N THR A 244 1.80 19.26 -0.10
CA THR A 244 0.80 19.11 -1.18
C THR A 244 0.04 17.79 -1.09
N LEU A 245 0.73 16.68 -0.80
CA LEU A 245 0.13 15.38 -0.54
C LEU A 245 -0.86 15.44 0.64
N ASP A 246 -0.50 16.09 1.74
CA ASP A 246 -1.40 16.24 2.88
C ASP A 246 -2.66 17.04 2.52
N GLN A 247 -2.54 18.10 1.71
CA GLN A 247 -3.73 18.83 1.24
C GLN A 247 -4.62 17.98 0.34
N ALA A 248 -4.03 17.17 -0.54
CA ALA A 248 -4.76 16.21 -1.37
C ALA A 248 -5.49 15.14 -0.51
N VAL A 249 -4.86 14.65 0.56
CA VAL A 249 -5.51 13.77 1.55
C VAL A 249 -6.70 14.48 2.18
N GLY A 250 -6.55 15.74 2.59
CA GLY A 250 -7.65 16.56 3.12
C GLY A 250 -8.84 16.65 2.16
N GLN A 251 -8.59 16.90 0.88
CA GLN A 251 -9.63 16.96 -0.15
C GLN A 251 -10.41 15.65 -0.29
N VAL A 252 -9.72 14.51 -0.25
CA VAL A 252 -10.35 13.18 -0.32
C VAL A 252 -11.21 12.92 0.92
N LEU A 253 -10.71 13.25 2.12
CA LEU A 253 -11.48 13.12 3.36
C LEU A 253 -12.74 14.00 3.32
N ASP A 254 -12.61 15.23 2.87
CA ASP A 254 -13.72 16.16 2.74
C ASP A 254 -14.75 15.67 1.71
N ALA A 255 -14.31 15.02 0.61
CA ALA A 255 -15.23 14.44 -0.37
C ALA A 255 -16.07 13.30 0.24
N VAL A 256 -15.47 12.42 1.05
CA VAL A 256 -16.19 11.36 1.79
C VAL A 256 -17.15 11.96 2.83
N GLU A 257 -16.74 13.03 3.53
CA GLU A 257 -17.61 13.70 4.51
C GLU A 257 -18.80 14.40 3.84
N GLN A 258 -18.58 14.99 2.66
CA GLN A 258 -19.64 15.66 1.89
C GLN A 258 -20.70 14.71 1.31
N THR A 259 -20.36 13.43 1.09
CA THR A 259 -21.36 12.43 0.66
C THR A 259 -22.20 11.91 1.82
N GLY A 260 -21.83 12.19 3.07
CA GLY A 260 -22.51 11.70 4.26
C GLY A 260 -22.16 10.25 4.64
N GLU A 261 -21.15 9.66 3.98
CA GLU A 261 -20.78 8.24 4.16
C GLU A 261 -19.58 8.02 5.10
N ALA A 262 -19.07 9.10 5.71
CA ALA A 262 -17.83 9.07 6.50
C ALA A 262 -17.84 8.04 7.64
N ASP A 263 -18.98 7.81 8.29
CA ASP A 263 -19.08 6.84 9.38
C ASP A 263 -18.88 5.41 8.88
N ASN A 264 -19.38 5.08 7.69
CA ASN A 264 -19.28 3.74 7.08
C ASN A 264 -18.28 3.66 5.91
N THR A 265 -17.24 4.50 5.94
CA THR A 265 -16.12 4.42 5.00
C THR A 265 -14.84 4.04 5.73
N GLN A 266 -14.19 2.96 5.30
CA GLN A 266 -12.82 2.64 5.71
C GLN A 266 -11.85 3.54 4.95
N VAL A 267 -11.10 4.34 5.69
CA VAL A 267 -9.98 5.13 5.16
C VAL A 267 -8.68 4.49 5.61
N TRP A 268 -7.81 4.20 4.65
CA TRP A 268 -6.45 3.73 4.87
C TRP A 268 -5.48 4.75 4.27
N PHE A 269 -4.46 5.15 5.03
CA PHE A 269 -3.34 5.92 4.50
C PHE A 269 -2.04 5.21 4.86
N LEU A 270 -1.30 4.79 3.83
CA LEU A 270 -0.07 4.01 3.95
C LEU A 270 1.04 4.64 3.09
N SER A 271 2.31 4.29 3.33
CA SER A 271 3.37 4.47 2.33
C SER A 271 3.80 3.13 1.72
N ASP A 272 4.20 3.11 0.45
CA ASP A 272 4.58 1.87 -0.25
C ASP A 272 5.97 1.34 0.12
N ASN A 273 6.84 2.19 0.65
CA ASN A 273 8.15 1.85 1.21
C ASN A 273 8.66 2.98 2.10
N GLY A 274 9.75 2.73 2.83
CA GLY A 274 10.42 3.78 3.60
C GLY A 274 10.90 4.94 2.72
N GLY A 275 11.19 6.09 3.34
CA GLY A 275 11.59 7.28 2.62
C GLY A 275 12.97 7.16 1.97
N VAL A 276 13.26 8.03 0.99
CA VAL A 276 14.56 8.04 0.30
C VAL A 276 15.73 8.40 1.22
N GLY A 277 16.87 7.71 1.04
CA GLY A 277 18.08 7.92 1.86
C GLY A 277 18.75 9.28 1.67
N GLN A 278 18.37 10.06 0.65
CA GLN A 278 18.87 11.42 0.43
C GLN A 278 18.47 12.39 1.56
N PHE A 279 17.40 12.11 2.31
CA PHE A 279 16.92 12.96 3.40
C PHE A 279 16.87 12.20 4.73
N PRO A 280 17.99 11.96 5.42
CA PRO A 280 18.02 11.08 6.60
C PRO A 280 17.00 11.41 7.70
N ARG A 281 16.59 12.67 7.83
CA ARG A 281 15.57 13.09 8.80
C ARG A 281 14.19 12.47 8.55
N ASN A 282 13.87 12.06 7.32
CA ASN A 282 12.57 11.51 6.96
C ASN A 282 12.32 10.12 7.56
N ASN A 283 13.36 9.34 7.89
CA ASN A 283 13.22 7.99 8.44
C ASN A 283 13.70 7.92 9.89
N ARG A 284 14.63 8.80 10.31
CA ARG A 284 15.12 8.82 11.69
C ARG A 284 13.96 8.93 12.69
N PRO A 285 13.95 8.13 13.77
CA PRO A 285 15.10 7.41 14.31
C PRO A 285 15.37 6.03 13.68
N LEU A 286 14.52 5.55 12.76
CA LEU A 286 14.70 4.25 12.13
C LEU A 286 15.97 4.21 11.27
N ARG A 287 16.63 3.06 11.27
CA ARG A 287 17.85 2.80 10.49
C ARG A 287 17.49 2.46 9.05
N GLY A 288 18.28 2.96 8.10
CA GLY A 288 18.08 2.65 6.68
C GLY A 288 17.04 3.54 6.00
N ALA A 289 16.66 3.12 4.80
CA ALA A 289 15.82 3.87 3.88
C ALA A 289 15.26 2.93 2.79
N LYS A 290 14.49 3.47 1.85
CA LYS A 290 14.12 2.79 0.60
C LYS A 290 15.28 1.95 0.04
N LEU A 291 14.97 0.78 -0.52
CA LEU A 291 15.93 -0.21 -1.05
C LEU A 291 16.75 -0.96 0.01
N THR A 292 16.44 -0.82 1.30
CA THR A 292 17.07 -1.60 2.39
C THR A 292 16.03 -2.35 3.21
N THR A 293 16.40 -3.48 3.80
CA THR A 293 15.52 -4.27 4.68
C THR A 293 15.64 -3.89 6.17
N PHE A 294 16.41 -2.85 6.48
CA PHE A 294 16.40 -2.18 7.78
C PHE A 294 15.04 -1.49 8.02
N GLU A 295 14.67 -1.21 9.28
CA GLU A 295 13.36 -0.69 9.66
C GLU A 295 12.96 0.54 8.84
N GLY A 296 13.86 1.50 8.63
CA GLY A 296 13.59 2.72 7.85
C GLY A 296 13.34 2.51 6.36
N GLY A 297 13.51 1.28 5.84
CA GLY A 297 13.10 0.90 4.48
C GLY A 297 11.79 0.12 4.40
N VAL A 298 11.38 -0.57 5.46
CA VAL A 298 10.25 -1.52 5.45
C VAL A 298 9.16 -1.22 6.45
N ARG A 299 9.44 -0.49 7.53
CA ARG A 299 8.45 0.00 8.51
C ARG A 299 8.05 1.40 8.06
N VAL A 300 6.77 1.62 7.78
CA VAL A 300 6.25 2.86 7.14
C VAL A 300 5.11 3.56 7.87
N VAL A 301 4.95 4.85 7.58
CA VAL A 301 3.74 5.63 7.92
C VAL A 301 2.49 4.83 7.53
N ALA A 302 1.64 4.58 8.51
CA ALA A 302 0.37 3.89 8.34
C ALA A 302 -0.65 4.32 9.39
N CYS A 303 -1.82 4.76 8.94
CA CYS A 303 -2.96 5.05 9.81
C CYS A 303 -4.27 4.70 9.11
N VAL A 304 -5.28 4.35 9.90
CA VAL A 304 -6.58 3.89 9.39
C VAL A 304 -7.74 4.46 10.20
N ARG A 305 -8.89 4.70 9.58
CA ARG A 305 -10.11 5.22 10.24
C ARG A 305 -11.34 4.53 9.67
N TRP A 306 -12.24 4.06 10.52
CA TRP A 306 -13.57 3.58 10.15
C TRP A 306 -14.49 3.66 11.38
N PRO A 307 -15.22 4.77 11.58
CA PRO A 307 -15.98 5.02 12.81
C PRO A 307 -17.01 3.95 13.15
N ALA A 308 -17.67 3.36 12.14
CA ALA A 308 -18.69 2.33 12.36
C ALA A 308 -18.11 0.96 12.77
N GLY A 309 -16.86 0.64 12.40
CA GLY A 309 -16.30 -0.71 12.56
C GLY A 309 -15.07 -0.82 13.45
N TRP A 310 -14.30 0.25 13.64
CA TRP A 310 -13.05 0.24 14.39
C TRP A 310 -13.05 1.22 15.57
N LYS A 311 -12.25 0.89 16.59
CA LYS A 311 -12.10 1.74 17.79
C LYS A 311 -10.92 2.69 17.59
N GLY A 312 -11.20 3.93 17.20
CA GLY A 312 -10.19 4.97 17.01
C GLY A 312 -9.58 5.51 18.32
N GLY A 313 -8.72 6.53 18.20
CA GLY A 313 -8.03 7.18 19.31
C GLY A 313 -6.93 6.31 19.94
N ARG A 314 -6.33 5.38 19.18
CA ARG A 314 -5.35 4.43 19.71
C ARG A 314 -4.21 4.15 18.75
N LYS A 315 -3.12 3.62 19.30
CA LYS A 315 -1.97 3.13 18.57
C LYS A 315 -1.89 1.60 18.67
N ILE A 316 -1.52 0.93 17.59
CA ILE A 316 -1.29 -0.53 17.57
C ILE A 316 0.17 -0.80 17.23
N GLU A 317 0.83 -1.55 18.12
CA GLU A 317 2.26 -1.89 18.03
C GLU A 317 2.47 -3.36 17.62
N ASN A 318 1.40 -4.07 17.22
CA ASN A 318 1.50 -5.42 16.65
C ASN A 318 2.10 -5.38 15.24
N THR A 319 2.87 -6.42 14.89
CA THR A 319 3.43 -6.56 13.55
C THR A 319 2.33 -6.92 12.55
N MET A 320 2.12 -6.05 11.57
CA MET A 320 1.20 -6.26 10.45
C MET A 320 1.78 -5.62 9.19
N GLY A 321 1.15 -5.79 8.03
CA GLY A 321 1.67 -5.11 6.85
C GLY A 321 0.83 -5.24 5.59
N TYR A 322 1.43 -4.85 4.47
CA TYR A 322 0.75 -4.70 3.18
C TYR A 322 -0.06 -5.91 2.72
N ILE A 323 0.41 -7.13 2.98
CA ILE A 323 -0.32 -8.36 2.62
C ILE A 323 -1.58 -8.58 3.47
N ASP A 324 -1.70 -7.94 4.63
CA ASP A 324 -2.90 -8.03 5.49
C ASP A 324 -4.03 -7.11 5.03
N VAL A 325 -3.75 -6.15 4.14
CA VAL A 325 -4.73 -5.15 3.69
C VAL A 325 -5.90 -5.83 2.98
N MET A 326 -5.64 -6.66 1.98
CA MET A 326 -6.68 -7.40 1.26
C MET A 326 -7.57 -8.26 2.18
N PRO A 327 -7.04 -9.20 2.99
CA PRO A 327 -7.89 -10.02 3.86
C PRO A 327 -8.61 -9.21 4.94
N THR A 328 -8.06 -8.08 5.38
CA THR A 328 -8.75 -7.21 6.34
C THR A 328 -9.93 -6.51 5.69
N ILE A 329 -9.76 -5.93 4.50
CA ILE A 329 -10.84 -5.29 3.75
C ILE A 329 -11.95 -6.30 3.41
N LEU A 330 -11.60 -7.49 2.91
CA LEU A 330 -12.57 -8.53 2.58
C LEU A 330 -13.39 -8.95 3.83
N ALA A 331 -12.71 -9.19 4.95
CA ALA A 331 -13.40 -9.54 6.20
C ALA A 331 -14.33 -8.41 6.68
N SER A 332 -13.93 -7.14 6.55
CA SER A 332 -14.77 -5.99 6.89
C SER A 332 -16.01 -5.86 5.99
N ALA A 333 -15.92 -6.33 4.75
CA ALA A 333 -17.03 -6.42 3.80
C ALA A 333 -17.92 -7.67 4.02
N GLY A 334 -17.67 -8.45 5.08
CA GLY A 334 -18.41 -9.68 5.39
C GLY A 334 -18.07 -10.85 4.46
N ILE A 335 -16.92 -10.80 3.81
CA ILE A 335 -16.42 -11.83 2.90
C ILE A 335 -15.39 -12.67 3.67
N ASP A 336 -15.49 -13.99 3.59
CA ASP A 336 -14.38 -14.85 4.03
C ASP A 336 -13.17 -14.60 3.12
N PRO A 337 -12.02 -14.10 3.61
CA PRO A 337 -10.87 -13.81 2.77
C PRO A 337 -10.34 -15.01 2.00
N ALA A 338 -10.55 -16.23 2.50
CA ALA A 338 -10.14 -17.46 1.82
C ALA A 338 -11.12 -17.87 0.71
N SER A 339 -12.35 -17.35 0.71
CA SER A 339 -13.34 -17.65 -0.33
C SER A 339 -12.86 -17.12 -1.68
N GLY A 340 -12.90 -17.96 -2.71
CA GLY A 340 -12.45 -17.62 -4.06
C GLY A 340 -10.93 -17.65 -4.27
N GLN A 341 -10.12 -17.91 -3.24
CA GLN A 341 -8.67 -18.08 -3.41
C GLN A 341 -8.36 -19.47 -4.01
N PRO A 342 -7.47 -19.59 -5.01
CA PRO A 342 -7.04 -20.87 -5.52
C PRO A 342 -6.36 -21.71 -4.43
N ALA A 343 -6.66 -23.01 -4.37
CA ALA A 343 -6.16 -23.90 -3.31
C ALA A 343 -4.61 -23.99 -3.26
N ASP A 344 -3.95 -23.83 -4.41
CA ASP A 344 -2.50 -23.80 -4.57
C ASP A 344 -1.89 -22.40 -4.36
N ARG A 345 -2.72 -21.38 -4.14
CA ARG A 345 -2.32 -19.98 -3.93
C ARG A 345 -3.01 -19.37 -2.69
N PRO A 346 -2.80 -19.93 -1.49
CA PRO A 346 -3.36 -19.34 -0.28
C PRO A 346 -2.79 -17.93 -0.04
N LEU A 347 -3.57 -17.11 0.67
CA LEU A 347 -3.12 -15.82 1.19
C LEU A 347 -1.97 -16.01 2.17
N ASP A 348 -1.01 -15.08 2.14
CA ASP A 348 0.02 -14.96 3.19
C ASP A 348 -0.42 -13.98 4.27
N GLY A 349 -1.24 -13.00 3.89
CA GLY A 349 -1.86 -12.07 4.80
C GLY A 349 -3.00 -12.69 5.60
N VAL A 350 -3.33 -12.02 6.69
CA VAL A 350 -4.42 -12.39 7.59
C VAL A 350 -5.25 -11.15 7.92
N SER A 351 -6.53 -11.33 8.23
CA SER A 351 -7.35 -10.21 8.68
C SER A 351 -6.90 -9.75 10.06
N VAL A 352 -6.61 -8.46 10.19
CA VAL A 352 -6.27 -7.83 11.48
C VAL A 352 -7.47 -7.15 12.15
N ASN A 353 -8.69 -7.40 11.66
CA ASN A 353 -9.90 -6.74 12.17
C ASN A 353 -10.13 -6.92 13.66
N ALA A 354 -9.76 -8.07 14.25
CA ALA A 354 -9.89 -8.30 15.69
C ALA A 354 -9.08 -7.28 16.52
N LEU A 355 -7.91 -6.85 16.02
CA LEU A 355 -7.13 -5.78 16.64
C LEU A 355 -7.78 -4.42 16.43
N LEU A 356 -8.18 -4.11 15.19
CA LEU A 356 -8.71 -2.80 14.79
C LEU A 356 -10.06 -2.48 15.47
N ASN A 357 -10.95 -3.45 15.58
CA ASN A 357 -12.21 -3.32 16.32
C ASN A 357 -12.04 -3.45 17.85
N GLY A 358 -10.83 -3.79 18.31
CA GLY A 358 -10.49 -3.97 19.72
C GLY A 358 -11.29 -5.08 20.42
N THR A 359 -11.55 -6.18 19.72
CA THR A 359 -12.03 -7.45 20.30
C THR A 359 -10.87 -8.36 20.70
N ALA A 360 -9.68 -8.14 20.15
CA ALA A 360 -8.41 -8.68 20.61
C ALA A 360 -7.47 -7.55 21.03
N SER A 361 -6.75 -7.75 22.14
CA SER A 361 -5.70 -6.86 22.60
C SER A 361 -4.32 -7.22 22.05
N ASP A 362 -4.16 -8.45 21.56
CA ASP A 362 -2.92 -8.95 20.98
C ASP A 362 -3.22 -9.81 19.75
N PHE A 363 -2.24 -9.91 18.86
CA PHE A 363 -2.30 -10.69 17.63
C PHE A 363 -1.05 -11.55 17.56
N PRO A 364 -1.17 -12.84 17.18
CA PRO A 364 -0.02 -13.73 17.17
C PRO A 364 1.14 -13.12 16.38
N GLU A 365 2.27 -12.93 17.06
CA GLU A 365 3.53 -12.59 16.43
C GLU A 365 3.83 -13.63 15.36
N ARG A 366 4.13 -13.15 14.15
CA ARG A 366 4.43 -14.00 13.00
C ARG A 366 5.75 -13.63 12.38
N ASP A 367 6.34 -14.59 11.68
CA ASP A 367 7.51 -14.32 10.87
C ASP A 367 7.12 -13.37 9.74
N TRP A 368 7.83 -12.25 9.64
CA TRP A 368 7.67 -11.25 8.61
C TRP A 368 8.92 -11.20 7.74
N TYR A 369 8.75 -11.35 6.44
CA TYR A 369 9.85 -11.42 5.48
C TYR A 369 9.96 -10.13 4.67
N SER A 370 11.19 -9.74 4.32
CA SER A 370 11.47 -8.61 3.45
C SER A 370 12.62 -8.96 2.52
N TYR A 371 12.52 -8.53 1.26
CA TYR A 371 13.49 -8.87 0.24
C TYR A 371 13.64 -7.73 -0.77
N HIS A 372 14.88 -7.53 -1.22
CA HIS A 372 15.21 -6.64 -2.33
C HIS A 372 16.43 -7.17 -3.07
N GLY A 373 16.28 -7.37 -4.38
CA GLY A 373 17.32 -7.92 -5.26
C GLY A 373 17.52 -7.09 -6.53
N GLN A 374 17.10 -5.82 -6.53
CA GLN A 374 17.11 -4.96 -7.72
C GLN A 374 18.50 -4.82 -8.36
N PRO A 375 19.60 -4.72 -7.58
CA PRO A 375 20.94 -4.63 -8.15
C PRO A 375 21.45 -5.96 -8.76
N GLY A 376 20.72 -7.06 -8.60
CA GLY A 376 21.08 -8.39 -9.09
C GLY A 376 21.58 -9.36 -8.00
N PRO A 377 21.81 -10.63 -8.36
CA PRO A 377 21.99 -11.75 -7.42
C PRO A 377 23.29 -11.71 -6.61
N GLN A 378 24.17 -10.74 -6.83
CA GLN A 378 25.40 -10.55 -6.06
C GLN A 378 25.24 -9.52 -4.92
N LYS A 379 24.12 -8.78 -4.91
CA LYS A 379 23.87 -7.64 -4.02
C LYS A 379 22.40 -7.61 -3.61
N GLU A 380 21.92 -8.75 -3.11
CA GLU A 380 20.60 -8.88 -2.51
C GLU A 380 20.63 -8.42 -1.04
N THR A 381 19.47 -8.04 -0.53
CA THR A 381 19.21 -7.86 0.90
C THR A 381 17.93 -8.61 1.23
N ILE A 382 17.97 -9.43 2.29
CA ILE A 382 16.83 -10.21 2.73
C ILE A 382 16.79 -10.22 4.26
N ALA A 383 15.58 -10.16 4.81
CA ALA A 383 15.38 -10.11 6.24
C ALA A 383 14.18 -10.93 6.70
N ILE A 384 14.27 -11.43 7.92
CA ILE A 384 13.17 -12.04 8.65
C ILE A 384 13.08 -11.35 10.01
N LYS A 385 11.88 -10.91 10.36
CA LYS A 385 11.54 -10.40 11.68
C LYS A 385 10.59 -11.41 12.35
N THR A 386 10.87 -11.71 13.61
CA THR A 386 10.06 -12.58 14.48
C THR A 386 9.68 -11.79 15.74
N ALA A 387 9.08 -12.46 16.73
CA ALA A 387 8.83 -11.88 18.05
C ALA A 387 10.09 -11.39 18.74
N ASN A 388 11.14 -12.21 18.69
CA ASN A 388 12.32 -12.02 19.52
C ASN A 388 13.53 -11.47 18.75
N TRP A 389 13.50 -11.56 17.42
CA TRP A 389 14.69 -11.33 16.59
C TRP A 389 14.35 -10.74 15.24
N LYS A 390 15.25 -9.91 14.72
CA LYS A 390 15.32 -9.55 13.31
C LYS A 390 16.69 -9.90 12.75
N LEU A 391 16.73 -10.78 11.74
CA LEU A 391 17.94 -11.11 10.98
C LEU A 391 17.89 -10.39 9.64
N ILE A 392 18.97 -9.69 9.29
CA ILE A 392 19.19 -9.08 7.97
C ILE A 392 20.48 -9.67 7.39
N VAL A 393 20.41 -10.07 6.12
CA VAL A 393 21.55 -10.59 5.36
C VAL A 393 21.69 -9.76 4.08
N ASN A 394 22.85 -9.12 3.92
CA ASN A 394 23.21 -8.40 2.69
C ASN A 394 24.34 -9.14 2.00
N GLY A 395 24.20 -9.41 0.69
CA GLY A 395 25.24 -10.10 -0.07
C GLY A 395 24.68 -10.84 -1.28
N PRO A 396 25.41 -11.84 -1.80
CA PRO A 396 24.91 -12.70 -2.86
C PRO A 396 23.64 -13.49 -2.48
N ASP A 397 23.01 -14.11 -3.49
CA ASP A 397 21.85 -14.99 -3.33
C ASP A 397 22.11 -16.08 -2.26
N ILE A 398 21.21 -16.15 -1.28
CA ILE A 398 21.35 -17.02 -0.11
C ILE A 398 20.74 -18.42 -0.30
N ARG A 399 20.28 -18.82 -1.49
CA ARG A 399 19.62 -20.13 -1.69
C ARG A 399 20.49 -21.34 -1.29
N ASP A 400 21.80 -21.16 -1.32
CA ASP A 400 22.81 -22.14 -0.87
C ASP A 400 23.35 -21.86 0.55
N GLY A 401 22.65 -21.03 1.33
CA GLY A 401 23.02 -20.62 2.68
C GLY A 401 23.95 -19.38 2.73
N ILE A 402 24.18 -18.90 3.95
CA ILE A 402 25.05 -17.76 4.21
C ILE A 402 26.53 -18.20 4.12
N LYS A 403 27.29 -17.43 3.34
CA LYS A 403 28.75 -17.54 3.20
C LYS A 403 29.42 -16.40 3.99
N PRO A 404 30.10 -16.66 5.12
CA PRO A 404 30.57 -15.60 6.03
C PRO A 404 31.47 -14.52 5.40
N LYS A 405 32.25 -14.86 4.38
CA LYS A 405 33.12 -13.90 3.67
C LYS A 405 32.40 -13.04 2.63
N LEU A 406 31.18 -13.42 2.25
CA LEU A 406 30.42 -12.79 1.17
C LEU A 406 29.19 -12.03 1.67
N HIS A 407 28.75 -12.30 2.90
CA HIS A 407 27.54 -11.69 3.46
C HIS A 407 27.87 -10.83 4.67
N GLN A 408 27.18 -9.71 4.76
CA GLN A 408 27.06 -8.94 6.00
C GLN A 408 25.81 -9.42 6.73
N ILE A 409 25.97 -9.78 8.00
CA ILE A 409 24.93 -10.37 8.83
C ILE A 409 24.64 -9.42 9.98
N PHE A 410 23.37 -9.09 10.19
CA PHE A 410 22.91 -8.30 11.31
C PHE A 410 21.80 -9.04 12.04
N LEU A 411 21.93 -9.17 13.36
CA LEU A 411 20.89 -9.72 14.22
C LEU A 411 20.56 -8.69 15.30
N PHE A 412 19.28 -8.38 15.46
CA PHE A 412 18.80 -7.42 16.47
C PHE A 412 17.75 -8.08 17.35
N SER A 413 17.80 -7.83 18.66
CA SER A 413 16.77 -8.28 19.60
C SER A 413 15.48 -7.50 19.39
N MET A 414 14.35 -8.20 19.32
CA MET A 414 13.02 -7.61 19.20
C MET A 414 12.17 -8.00 20.42
N PRO A 415 11.26 -7.12 20.89
CA PRO A 415 11.12 -5.71 20.53
C PRO A 415 12.19 -4.81 21.21
N GLY A 416 13.25 -5.36 21.82
CA GLY A 416 14.22 -4.60 22.62
C GLY A 416 15.08 -3.58 21.84
N ASP A 417 15.28 -3.76 20.54
CA ASP A 417 16.09 -2.90 19.67
C ASP A 417 15.37 -2.55 18.36
N LEU A 418 14.22 -1.85 18.46
CA LEU A 418 13.43 -1.38 17.32
C LEU A 418 14.18 -0.38 16.40
N LEU A 419 15.33 0.13 16.83
CA LEU A 419 16.14 1.08 16.06
C LEU A 419 17.36 0.42 15.40
N GLU A 420 17.55 -0.88 15.59
CA GLU A 420 18.61 -1.69 14.97
C GLU A 420 20.02 -1.14 15.26
N GLN A 421 20.27 -0.79 16.53
CA GLN A 421 21.50 -0.15 16.98
C GLN A 421 22.59 -1.17 17.35
N ASN A 422 22.20 -2.31 17.92
CA ASN A 422 23.10 -3.27 18.53
C ASN A 422 23.09 -4.58 17.75
N ASN A 423 24.03 -4.73 16.80
CA ASN A 423 24.19 -6.00 16.08
C ASN A 423 24.74 -7.07 17.03
N VAL A 424 23.94 -8.10 17.31
CA VAL A 424 24.30 -9.21 18.20
C VAL A 424 24.51 -10.56 17.48
N ALA A 425 24.78 -10.53 16.17
CA ALA A 425 24.90 -11.74 15.35
C ALA A 425 26.03 -12.68 15.82
N ASP A 426 27.18 -12.12 16.21
CA ASP A 426 28.36 -12.90 16.64
C ASP A 426 28.14 -13.56 18.01
N GLN A 427 27.23 -13.03 18.83
CA GLN A 427 26.89 -13.56 20.16
C GLN A 427 25.83 -14.66 20.10
N HIS A 428 25.08 -14.78 19.00
CA HIS A 428 23.96 -15.72 18.84
C HIS A 428 24.02 -16.49 17.51
N PRO A 429 25.13 -17.21 17.20
CA PRO A 429 25.30 -17.91 15.94
C PRO A 429 24.22 -18.98 15.67
N GLU A 430 23.68 -19.60 16.72
CA GLU A 430 22.59 -20.57 16.65
C GLU A 430 21.27 -19.94 16.16
N ILE A 431 20.97 -18.72 16.59
CA ILE A 431 19.80 -17.97 16.14
C ILE A 431 19.97 -17.52 14.70
N VAL A 432 21.17 -17.07 14.33
CA VAL A 432 21.51 -16.73 12.94
C VAL A 432 21.28 -17.95 12.05
N GLN A 433 21.75 -19.14 12.43
CA GLN A 433 21.55 -20.36 11.65
C GLN A 433 20.06 -20.72 11.50
N GLN A 434 19.31 -20.73 12.61
CA GLN A 434 17.88 -21.03 12.60
C GLN A 434 17.09 -20.09 11.66
N LEU A 435 17.34 -18.78 11.76
CA LEU A 435 16.65 -17.80 10.94
C LEU A 435 17.12 -17.83 9.48
N THR A 436 18.37 -18.23 9.23
CA THR A 436 18.89 -18.46 7.88
C THR A 436 18.12 -19.55 7.15
N GLU A 437 17.79 -20.66 7.81
CA GLU A 437 17.01 -21.75 7.20
C GLU A 437 15.64 -21.26 6.72
N LYS A 438 14.96 -20.43 7.54
CA LYS A 438 13.70 -19.78 7.15
C LYS A 438 13.87 -18.83 5.98
N LEU A 439 14.93 -18.01 5.98
CA LEU A 439 15.25 -17.10 4.88
C LEU A 439 15.55 -17.84 3.57
N VAL A 440 16.28 -18.95 3.63
CA VAL A 440 16.56 -19.81 2.48
C VAL A 440 15.25 -20.37 1.92
N ALA A 441 14.38 -20.89 2.79
CA ALA A 441 13.07 -21.41 2.39
C ALA A 441 12.21 -20.32 1.72
N HIS A 442 12.15 -19.12 2.29
CA HIS A 442 11.44 -17.99 1.70
C HIS A 442 12.05 -17.57 0.35
N ARG A 443 13.37 -17.45 0.26
CA ARG A 443 14.06 -17.04 -0.97
C ARG A 443 13.86 -18.04 -2.13
N LYS A 444 13.70 -19.34 -1.82
CA LYS A 444 13.36 -20.41 -2.77
C LYS A 444 11.94 -20.33 -3.32
N LEU A 445 11.05 -19.53 -2.72
CA LEU A 445 9.72 -19.25 -3.29
C LEU A 445 9.79 -18.44 -4.58
N GLN A 446 10.89 -17.71 -4.82
CA GLN A 446 11.04 -16.92 -6.04
C GLN A 446 11.13 -17.85 -7.26
N PRO A 447 10.19 -17.76 -8.23
CA PRO A 447 10.29 -18.50 -9.47
C PRO A 447 11.51 -18.04 -10.30
N GLU A 448 11.95 -18.90 -11.22
CA GLU A 448 13.01 -18.55 -12.18
C GLU A 448 12.57 -17.42 -13.10
N GLU A 449 11.32 -17.49 -13.55
CA GLU A 449 10.64 -16.44 -14.32
C GLU A 449 10.09 -15.36 -13.38
N GLY A 450 10.49 -14.12 -13.59
CA GLY A 450 10.09 -12.98 -12.77
C GLY A 450 10.74 -11.69 -13.23
N VAL A 451 10.48 -10.60 -12.51
CA VAL A 451 11.08 -9.31 -12.82
C VAL A 451 12.61 -9.43 -12.76
N PRO A 452 13.33 -9.10 -13.84
CA PRO A 452 14.78 -9.21 -13.88
C PRO A 452 15.45 -8.12 -13.03
N PRO A 453 16.79 -8.16 -12.84
CA PRO A 453 17.51 -7.02 -12.28
C PRO A 453 17.20 -5.74 -13.06
N TYR A 454 17.16 -4.59 -12.37
CA TYR A 454 16.53 -3.38 -12.91
C TYR A 454 17.08 -2.94 -14.26
N GLY A 455 18.38 -3.04 -14.54
CA GLY A 455 18.96 -2.58 -15.82
C GLY A 455 18.75 -3.53 -17.02
N THR A 456 18.14 -4.70 -16.82
CA THR A 456 17.95 -5.68 -17.91
C THR A 456 16.90 -5.18 -18.91
N GLY A 457 17.29 -5.07 -20.19
CA GLY A 457 16.41 -4.61 -21.27
C GLY A 457 16.41 -3.09 -21.50
N GLN A 458 17.17 -2.31 -20.71
CA GLN A 458 17.20 -0.85 -20.85
C GLN A 458 17.88 -0.36 -22.14
N LYS A 459 18.96 -1.02 -22.56
CA LYS A 459 19.77 -0.55 -23.68
C LYS A 459 19.00 -0.65 -25.00
N GLY A 460 18.80 0.49 -25.65
CA GLY A 460 18.08 0.57 -26.93
C GLY A 460 16.56 0.50 -26.80
N PHE A 461 16.04 0.61 -25.57
CA PHE A 461 14.60 0.79 -25.37
C PHE A 461 14.16 2.17 -25.87
N GLU A 462 13.06 2.19 -26.61
CA GLU A 462 12.35 3.42 -26.95
C GLU A 462 10.91 3.33 -26.43
N PRO A 463 10.42 4.37 -25.73
CA PRO A 463 9.03 4.39 -25.29
C PRO A 463 8.10 4.51 -26.50
N TRP A 464 7.00 3.76 -26.50
CA TRP A 464 5.95 3.96 -27.50
C TRP A 464 5.15 5.22 -27.19
N LYS A 465 4.49 5.77 -28.23
CA LYS A 465 3.81 7.05 -28.15
C LYS A 465 2.77 7.08 -27.02
N ASN A 466 2.89 8.11 -26.18
CA ASN A 466 2.03 8.38 -25.03
C ASN A 466 1.82 7.19 -24.08
N TRP A 467 2.73 6.22 -24.07
CA TRP A 467 2.54 4.96 -23.35
C TRP A 467 1.20 4.27 -23.66
N ASP A 468 0.61 4.54 -24.83
CA ASP A 468 -0.66 3.92 -25.25
C ASP A 468 -0.48 2.40 -25.33
N ILE A 469 -1.07 1.69 -24.37
CA ILE A 469 -0.92 0.24 -24.21
C ILE A 469 -1.43 -0.54 -25.43
N LYS A 470 -2.28 0.07 -26.26
CA LYS A 470 -2.75 -0.52 -27.53
C LYS A 470 -1.67 -0.51 -28.61
N LEU A 471 -0.65 0.33 -28.45
CA LEU A 471 0.52 0.43 -29.32
C LEU A 471 1.73 -0.32 -28.75
N ALA A 472 1.60 -0.93 -27.57
CA ALA A 472 2.69 -1.66 -26.96
C ALA A 472 3.13 -2.84 -27.86
N PRO A 473 4.45 -3.06 -28.03
CA PRO A 473 4.94 -4.15 -28.86
C PRO A 473 4.43 -5.50 -28.35
N GLN A 474 3.74 -6.25 -29.20
CA GLN A 474 3.36 -7.62 -28.90
C GLN A 474 4.60 -8.51 -29.11
N LYS A 475 5.08 -9.17 -28.06
CA LYS A 475 6.18 -10.14 -28.13
C LYS A 475 5.68 -11.58 -28.20
#